data_AF-A0A2E6Y1K9-F1
#
_entry.id   AF-A0A2E6Y1K9-F1
#
_cell.length_a   1.000
_cell.length_b   1.000
_cell.length_c   1.000
_cell.angle_alpha   90.00
_cell.angle_beta   90.00
_cell.angle_gamma   90.00
#
_symmetry.space_group_name_H-M   'P 1'
#
loop_
_entity.id
_entity.type
_entity.pdbx_description
1 polymer ?
#
loop_
_entity_poly.entity_id
_entity_poly.type
_entity_poly.pdbx_seq_one_letter_code
_entity_poly.pdbx_strand_id
1 'polypeptide(L)' 'MVNVIAAASLAIGGYLIVKAVRREMARVEKQVSRAARKAAGDTIKTLERDPETGRYHPRD' A
#
# COMPACT_ATOMS: atom_id res chain seq x y z
N MET A 1 -31.82 23.66 11.54
CA MET A 1 -31.70 22.20 11.70
C MET A 1 -31.11 21.64 10.42
N VAL A 2 -29.89 21.12 10.45
CA VAL A 2 -29.36 20.38 9.30
C VAL A 2 -30.22 19.13 9.13
N ASN A 3 -30.86 18.98 7.97
CA ASN A 3 -31.79 17.89 7.72
C ASN A 3 -31.00 16.57 7.78
N VAL A 4 -31.35 15.68 8.72
CA VAL A 4 -30.61 14.44 9.02
C VAL A 4 -30.39 13.60 7.76
N ILE A 5 -31.34 13.66 6.82
CA ILE A 5 -31.28 13.01 5.51
C ILE A 5 -30.10 13.55 4.66
N ALA A 6 -29.88 14.87 4.67
CA ALA A 6 -28.78 15.50 3.93
C ALA A 6 -27.40 15.15 4.54
N ALA A 7 -27.32 15.02 5.87
CA ALA A 7 -26.09 14.58 6.52
C ALA A 7 -25.80 13.10 6.23
N ALA A 8 -26.82 12.24 6.26
CA ALA A 8 -26.69 10.82 5.97
C ALA A 8 -26.28 10.55 4.51
N SER A 9 -26.87 11.27 3.54
CA SER A 9 -26.51 11.12 2.13
C SER A 9 -25.07 11.53 1.85
N LEU A 10 -24.58 12.59 2.50
CA LEU A 10 -23.20 13.06 2.36
C LEU A 10 -22.20 12.06 2.96
N ALA A 11 -22.51 11.46 4.11
CA ALA A 11 -21.71 10.40 4.71
C ALA A 11 -21.62 9.15 3.83
N ILE A 12 -22.76 8.72 3.25
CA ILE A 12 -22.80 7.57 2.33
C ILE A 12 -22.01 7.89 1.05
N GLY A 13 -22.20 9.07 0.47
CA GLY A 13 -21.46 9.52 -0.71
C GLY A 13 -19.95 9.56 -0.46
N GLY A 14 -19.52 10.14 0.66
CA GLY A 14 -18.13 10.18 1.07
C GLY A 14 -17.52 8.78 1.25
N TYR A 15 -18.25 7.86 1.89
CA TYR A 15 -17.80 6.48 2.07
C TYR A 15 -17.59 5.75 0.74
N LEU A 16 -18.50 5.92 -0.23
CA LEU A 16 -18.38 5.28 -1.54
C LEU A 16 -17.17 5.79 -2.32
N ILE A 17 -16.89 7.10 -2.26
CA ILE A 17 -15.70 7.69 -2.89
C ILE A 17 -14.43 7.13 -2.26
N VAL A 18 -14.32 7.13 -0.92
CA VAL A 18 -13.16 6.58 -0.22
C VAL A 18 -12.97 5.10 -0.55
N LYS A 19 -14.05 4.33 -0.63
CA LYS A 19 -14.01 2.91 -1.01
C LYS A 19 -13.50 2.70 -2.44
N ALA A 20 -13.91 3.54 -3.39
CA ALA A 20 -13.42 3.50 -4.76
C ALA A 20 -11.93 3.86 -4.84
N VAL A 21 -11.52 4.94 -4.19
CA VAL A 21 -10.11 5.37 -4.12
C VAL A 21 -9.22 4.28 -3.53
N ARG A 22 -9.63 3.65 -2.43
CA ARG A 22 -8.88 2.53 -1.83
C ARG A 22 -8.70 1.36 -2.79
N ARG A 23 -9.71 1.04 -3.62
CA ARG A 23 -9.60 -0.03 -4.63
C ARG A 23 -8.60 0.32 -5.71
N GLU A 24 -8.60 1.56 -6.20
CA GLU A 24 -7.64 2.00 -7.21
C GLU A 24 -6.22 2.06 -6.63
N MET A 25 -6.05 2.53 -5.39
CA MET A 25 -4.74 2.52 -4.71
C MET A 25 -4.17 1.11 -4.60
N ALA A 26 -4.99 0.11 -4.25
CA ALA A 26 -4.54 -1.29 -4.22
C ALA A 26 -4.12 -1.82 -5.61
N ARG A 27 -4.77 -1.34 -6.69
CA ARG A 27 -4.37 -1.68 -8.06
C ARG A 27 -3.04 -1.04 -8.43
N VAL A 28 -2.87 0.24 -8.12
CA VAL A 28 -1.62 0.99 -8.36
C VAL A 28 -0.48 0.35 -7.58
N GLU A 29 -0.65 0.09 -6.28
CA GLU A 29 0.36 -0.55 -5.44
C GLU A 29 0.79 -1.92 -6.00
N LYS A 30 -0.17 -2.70 -6.51
CA LYS A 30 0.13 -4.00 -7.15
C LYS A 30 0.93 -3.81 -8.44
N GLN A 31 0.62 -2.80 -9.25
CA GLN A 31 1.36 -2.50 -10.48
C GLN A 31 2.77 -2.01 -10.18
N VAL A 32 2.92 -1.07 -9.23
CA VAL A 32 4.21 -0.54 -8.77
C VAL A 32 5.05 -1.66 -8.17
N SER A 33 4.48 -2.49 -7.30
CA SER A 33 5.20 -3.64 -6.71
C SER A 33 5.67 -4.62 -7.77
N ARG A 34 4.86 -4.89 -8.80
CA ARG A 34 5.26 -5.75 -9.93
C ARG A 34 6.35 -5.11 -10.78
N ALA A 35 6.24 -3.81 -11.06
CA ALA A 35 7.25 -3.06 -11.79
C ALA A 35 8.58 -3.01 -11.03
N ALA A 36 8.52 -2.77 -9.71
CA ALA A 36 9.69 -2.79 -8.83
C ALA A 36 10.36 -4.17 -8.81
N ARG A 37 9.59 -5.26 -8.67
CA ARG A 37 10.14 -6.62 -8.78
C ARG A 37 10.78 -6.91 -10.14
N LYS A 38 10.18 -6.41 -11.22
CA LYS A 38 10.71 -6.58 -12.59
C LYS A 38 11.96 -5.73 -12.85
N ALA A 39 12.01 -4.52 -12.29
CA ALA A 39 13.15 -3.62 -12.37
C ALA A 39 14.31 -4.09 -11.47
N ALA A 40 14.00 -4.70 -10.33
CA ALA A 40 14.98 -5.26 -9.39
C ALA A 40 15.63 -6.57 -9.86
N GLY A 41 15.57 -6.86 -11.17
CA GLY A 41 16.26 -7.94 -11.89
C GLY A 41 17.10 -8.84 -10.98
N ASP A 42 16.47 -9.91 -10.49
CA ASP A 42 17.11 -11.05 -9.85
C ASP A 42 17.73 -10.91 -8.44
N THR A 43 17.69 -9.76 -7.74
CA THR A 43 18.32 -9.69 -6.39
C THR A 43 17.62 -8.77 -5.40
N ILE A 44 16.45 -9.18 -4.90
CA ILE A 44 16.09 -8.79 -3.52
C ILE A 44 16.89 -9.72 -2.60
N LYS A 45 18.19 -9.41 -2.40
CA LYS A 45 19.02 -10.16 -1.44
C LYS A 45 18.34 -10.06 -0.08
N THR A 46 17.96 -11.20 0.47
CA THR A 46 17.35 -11.24 1.79
C THR A 46 18.41 -10.73 2.77
N LEU A 47 18.14 -9.65 3.49
CA LEU A 47 19.10 -9.10 4.45
C LEU A 47 19.04 -9.94 5.72
N GLU A 48 20.14 -10.61 6.07
CA GLU A 48 20.29 -11.28 7.37
C GLU A 48 20.94 -10.35 8.37
N ARG A 49 20.41 -10.36 9.60
CA ARG A 49 20.95 -9.56 10.70
C ARG A 49 22.10 -10.33 11.33
N ASP A 50 23.28 -9.72 11.33
CA ASP A 50 24.45 -10.21 12.03
C ASP A 50 24.23 -10.12 13.55
N PRO A 51 24.27 -11.24 14.29
CA PRO A 51 24.07 -11.24 15.73
C PRO A 51 25.22 -10.60 16.51
N GLU A 52 26.42 -10.49 15.95
CA GLU A 52 27.59 -9.94 16.62
C GLU A 52 27.68 -8.41 16.46
N THR A 53 27.42 -7.90 15.24
CA THR A 53 27.52 -6.47 14.95
C THR A 53 26.17 -5.74 14.94
N GLY A 54 25.07 -6.49 14.89
CA GLY A 54 23.72 -5.95 14.75
C GLY A 54 23.40 -5.37 13.37
N ARG A 55 24.35 -5.40 12.43
CA ARG A 55 24.21 -4.86 11.07
C ARG A 55 23.54 -5.87 10.14
N TYR A 56 22.92 -5.38 9.08
CA TYR A 56 22.27 -6.22 8.07
C TYR A 56 23.23 -6.46 6.90
N HIS A 57 23.43 -7.72 6.53
CA HIS A 57 24.24 -8.13 5.39
C HIS A 57 23.39 -8.78 4.30
N PRO A 58 23.71 -8.57 3.01
CA PRO A 58 23.03 -9.28 1.93
C PRO A 58 23.33 -10.77 2.02
N ARG A 59 22.28 -11.59 2.08
CA ARG A 59 22.40 -13.03 1.86
C ARG A 59 22.43 -13.28 0.35
N ASP A 60 23.53 -13.87 -0.12
CA ASP A 60 23.65 -14.43 -1.47
C ASP A 60 22.78 -15.69 -1.62
#